data_AF-A0A3D4HQK8-F1
#
_entry.id   AF-A0A3D4HQK8-F1
#
_cell.length_a   1.000
_cell.length_b   1.000
_cell.length_c   1.000
_cell.angle_alpha   90.00
_cell.angle_beta   90.00
_cell.angle_gamma   90.00
#
_symmetry.space_group_name_H-M   'P 1'
#
loop_
_entity.id
_entity.type
_entity.pdbx_description
1 polymer ?
#
loop_
_entity_poly.entity_id
_entity_poly.type
_entity_poly.pdbx_seq_one_letter_code
_entity_poly.pdbx_strand_id
1 'polypeptide(L)'
;VGEMSVMYSDYLEEWLVTYMDGKADMVMRSAKNIYGPFSNPVIIAAQKDFPSLYGAFMNPKWVSEDGTKLAFMMSLFDPVYNVILMELELER
;
A
#
# COMPACT_ATOMS: atom_id res chain seq x y z
N VAL A 1 -6.16 -7.53 10.41
CA VAL A 1 -4.96 -7.02 9.74
C VAL A 1 -4.20 -8.19 9.17
N GLY A 2 -3.91 -8.19 7.88
CA GLY A 2 -3.13 -9.22 7.20
C GLY A 2 -2.28 -8.62 6.08
N GLU A 3 -1.32 -9.41 5.59
CA GLU A 3 -0.57 -9.14 4.35
C GLU A 3 0.18 -7.81 4.35
N MET A 4 0.82 -7.53 5.48
CA MET A 4 1.56 -6.31 5.69
C MET A 4 2.80 -6.24 4.79
N SER A 5 3.04 -5.07 4.21
CA SER A 5 4.30 -4.69 3.57
C SER A 5 4.82 -3.40 4.20
N VAL A 6 6.13 -3.33 4.41
CA VAL A 6 6.79 -2.17 5.02
C VAL A 6 7.97 -1.76 4.14
N MET A 7 8.10 -0.46 3.89
CA MET A 7 9.26 0.10 3.22
C MET A 7 9.52 1.53 3.69
N TYR A 8 10.74 2.02 3.50
CA TYR A 8 11.06 3.42 3.71
C TYR A 8 10.83 4.21 2.41
N SER A 9 10.20 5.38 2.50
CA SER A 9 10.06 6.34 1.40
C SER A 9 11.05 7.49 1.60
N ASP A 10 12.00 7.64 0.68
CA ASP A 10 12.92 8.76 0.68
C ASP A 10 12.21 10.09 0.37
N TYR A 11 11.11 10.06 -0.39
CA TYR A 11 10.33 11.25 -0.71
C TYR A 11 9.60 11.82 0.51
N LEU A 12 9.00 10.97 1.33
CA LEU A 12 8.29 11.40 2.55
C LEU A 12 9.20 11.45 3.79
N GLU A 13 10.39 10.86 3.69
CA GLU A 13 11.30 10.61 4.82
C GLU A 13 10.58 9.86 5.96
N GLU A 14 9.80 8.84 5.59
CA GLU A 14 8.93 8.08 6.48
C GLU A 14 8.88 6.60 6.12
N TRP A 15 8.60 5.78 7.14
CA TRP A 15 8.25 4.39 6.99
C TRP A 15 6.81 4.26 6.53
N LEU A 16 6.61 3.69 5.36
CA LEU A 16 5.32 3.31 4.83
C LEU A 16 4.97 1.89 5.28
N VAL A 17 3.73 1.70 5.69
CA VAL A 17 3.14 0.39 5.92
C VAL A 17 1.85 0.28 5.14
N THR A 18 1.73 -0.77 4.33
CA THR A 18 0.49 -1.13 3.64
C THR A 18 -0.02 -2.46 4.17
N TYR A 19 -1.34 -2.60 4.31
CA TYR A 19 -1.96 -3.82 4.79
C TYR A 19 -3.47 -3.83 4.51
N MET A 20 -4.07 -5.00 4.68
CA MET A 20 -5.51 -5.16 4.65
C MET A 20 -6.14 -4.85 6.02
N ASP A 21 -7.06 -3.88 6.05
CA ASP A 21 -7.72 -3.43 7.27
C ASP A 21 -8.85 -4.37 7.73
N GLY A 22 -9.61 -3.97 8.75
CA GLY A 22 -10.71 -4.77 9.28
C GLY A 22 -11.95 -4.85 8.37
N LYS A 23 -12.04 -4.00 7.35
CA LYS A 23 -13.09 -3.99 6.33
C LYS A 23 -12.64 -4.66 5.03
N ALA A 24 -11.44 -5.24 5.05
CA ALA A 24 -10.74 -5.81 3.91
C ALA A 24 -10.30 -4.79 2.84
N ASP A 25 -10.32 -3.49 3.15
CA ASP A 25 -9.74 -2.45 2.29
C ASP A 25 -8.20 -2.47 2.42
N MET A 26 -7.50 -2.08 1.35
CA MET A 26 -6.07 -1.81 1.43
C MET A 26 -5.84 -0.40 1.92
N VAL A 27 -5.04 -0.29 2.98
CA VAL A 27 -4.67 0.98 3.57
C VAL A 27 -3.17 1.16 3.59
N MET A 28 -2.73 2.40 3.43
CA MET A 28 -1.39 2.87 3.71
C MET A 28 -1.40 3.71 4.98
N ARG A 29 -0.34 3.59 5.78
CA ARG A 29 0.01 4.53 6.84
C ARG A 29 1.49 4.88 6.74
N SER A 30 1.87 5.97 7.36
CA SER A 30 3.25 6.43 7.44
C SER A 30 3.67 6.70 8.88
N ALA A 31 4.98 6.65 9.15
CA ALA A 31 5.55 6.97 10.46
C ALA A 31 7.01 7.41 10.35
N LYS A 32 7.45 8.32 11.23
CA LYS A 32 8.86 8.70 11.34
C LYS A 32 9.75 7.57 11.89
N ASN A 33 9.21 6.65 12.69
CA ASN A 33 9.91 5.44 13.15
C ASN A 33 9.21 4.18 12.64
N ILE A 34 9.98 3.12 12.39
CA ILE A 34 9.45 1.84 11.88
C ILE A 34 8.39 1.19 12.80
N TYR A 35 8.40 1.53 14.08
CA TYR A 35 7.45 1.05 15.10
C TYR A 35 6.35 2.09 15.44
N GLY A 36 6.26 3.18 14.68
CA GLY A 36 5.23 4.21 14.85
C GLY A 36 5.65 5.41 15.74
N PRO A 37 4.68 6.22 16.20
CA PRO A 37 3.24 6.10 15.94
C PRO A 37 2.93 6.25 14.45
N PHE A 38 2.02 5.40 13.95
CA PHE A 38 1.57 5.49 12.56
C PHE A 38 0.45 6.51 12.40
N SER A 39 0.45 7.22 11.26
CA SER A 39 -0.61 8.14 10.85
C SER A 39 -1.98 7.45 10.74
N ASN A 40 -3.02 8.25 10.55
CA ASN A 40 -4.35 7.73 10.21
C ASN A 40 -4.28 6.93 8.90
N PRO A 41 -5.08 5.87 8.75
CA PRO A 41 -5.05 5.06 7.53
C PRO A 41 -5.59 5.85 6.34
N VAL A 42 -4.88 5.76 5.22
CA VAL A 42 -5.31 6.23 3.91
C VAL A 42 -5.72 5.01 3.10
N ILE A 43 -6.95 4.97 2.57
CA ILE A 43 -7.38 3.88 1.71
C ILE A 43 -6.70 4.02 0.35
N ILE A 44 -5.96 3.00 -0.07
CA ILE A 44 -5.26 2.96 -1.36
C ILE A 44 -5.94 2.04 -2.38
N ALA A 45 -6.80 1.11 -1.92
CA ALA A 45 -7.75 0.38 -2.74
C ALA A 45 -8.90 -0.13 -1.87
N ALA A 46 -10.14 -0.01 -2.33
CA ALA A 46 -11.32 -0.39 -1.54
C ALA A 46 -12.00 -1.64 -2.09
N GLN A 47 -12.49 -2.52 -1.20
CA GLN A 47 -13.23 -3.74 -1.57
C GLN A 47 -14.46 -3.47 -2.44
N LYS A 48 -15.10 -2.31 -2.25
CA LYS A 48 -16.26 -1.92 -3.05
C LYS A 48 -15.91 -1.70 -4.53
N ASP A 49 -14.66 -1.31 -4.82
CA ASP A 49 -14.19 -1.00 -6.17
C ASP A 49 -13.44 -2.20 -6.76
N PHE A 50 -12.76 -2.96 -5.92
CA PHE A 50 -12.05 -4.19 -6.27
C PHE A 50 -12.49 -5.35 -5.36
N PRO A 51 -13.61 -6.02 -5.68
CA PRO A 51 -14.08 -7.16 -4.89
C PRO A 51 -13.04 -8.27 -4.81
N SER A 52 -12.89 -8.88 -3.62
CA SER A 52 -11.92 -9.95 -3.38
C SER A 52 -10.46 -9.52 -3.58
N LEU A 53 -10.18 -8.22 -3.42
CA LEU A 53 -8.81 -7.72 -3.35
C LEU A 53 -8.10 -8.31 -2.13
N TYR A 54 -6.80 -8.50 -2.27
CA TYR A 54 -5.90 -8.84 -1.18
C TYR A 54 -4.44 -8.48 -1.55
N GLY A 55 -3.60 -8.31 -0.53
CA GLY A 55 -2.23 -7.84 -0.62
C GLY A 55 -2.09 -6.33 -0.82
N ALA A 56 -0.92 -5.81 -0.50
CA ALA A 56 -0.42 -4.53 -1.04
C ALA A 56 1.11 -4.51 -0.98
N PHE A 57 1.75 -5.50 -1.60
CA PHE A 57 3.20 -5.68 -1.47
C PHE A 57 3.95 -4.61 -2.24
N MET A 58 4.83 -3.90 -1.54
CA MET A 58 5.64 -2.83 -2.12
C MET A 58 7.07 -3.34 -2.38
N ASN A 59 7.78 -2.68 -3.29
CA ASN A 59 9.21 -2.92 -3.54
C ASN A 59 9.92 -1.60 -3.87
N PRO A 60 11.11 -1.33 -3.30
CA PRO A 60 11.89 -0.14 -3.66
C PRO A 60 12.20 0.00 -5.17
N LYS A 61 12.23 -1.12 -5.91
CA LYS A 61 12.42 -1.10 -7.38
C LYS A 61 11.24 -0.57 -8.18
N TRP A 62 10.09 -0.34 -7.53
CA TRP A 62 8.88 0.19 -8.15
C TRP A 62 8.60 1.65 -7.76
N VAL A 63 9.63 2.32 -7.26
CA VAL A 63 9.61 3.76 -7.01
C VAL A 63 10.07 4.48 -8.27
N SER A 64 9.32 5.50 -8.68
CA SER A 64 9.61 6.33 -9.86
C SER A 64 9.36 7.81 -9.56
N GLU A 65 9.63 8.69 -10.54
CA GLU A 65 9.41 10.14 -10.44
C GLU A 65 10.03 10.75 -9.16
N ASP A 66 11.34 10.51 -8.96
CA ASP A 66 12.10 10.98 -7.79
C ASP A 66 11.47 10.64 -6.43
N GLY A 67 10.75 9.51 -6.37
CA GLY A 67 10.11 9.03 -5.15
C GLY A 67 8.67 9.45 -4.96
N THR A 68 8.14 10.32 -5.83
CA THR A 68 6.73 10.76 -5.76
C THR A 68 5.76 9.68 -6.21
N LYS A 69 6.21 8.71 -7.01
CA LYS A 69 5.40 7.58 -7.45
C LYS A 69 5.89 6.27 -6.86
N LEU A 70 4.94 5.47 -6.38
CA LEU A 70 5.17 4.15 -5.82
C LEU A 70 4.16 3.17 -6.37
N ALA A 71 4.64 2.07 -6.96
CA ALA A 71 3.77 0.97 -7.33
C ALA A 71 3.77 -0.15 -6.28
N PHE A 72 2.64 -0.87 -6.19
CA PHE A 72 2.46 -2.03 -5.31
C PHE A 72 1.68 -3.14 -6.03
N MET A 73 1.90 -4.39 -5.63
CA MET A 73 1.14 -5.53 -6.14
C MET A 73 -0.15 -5.71 -5.35
N MET A 74 -1.28 -5.66 -6.05
CA MET A 74 -2.60 -6.04 -5.55
C MET A 74 -3.07 -7.28 -6.28
N SER A 75 -3.64 -8.23 -5.56
CA SER A 75 -4.21 -9.43 -6.15
C SER A 75 -5.73 -9.40 -6.06
N LEU A 76 -6.41 -10.01 -7.03
CA LEU A 76 -7.84 -10.29 -7.02
C LEU A 76 -8.02 -11.79 -7.02
N PHE A 77 -8.75 -12.32 -6.03
CA PHE A 77 -8.91 -13.77 -5.89
C PHE A 77 -10.07 -14.33 -6.71
N ASP A 78 -11.21 -13.63 -6.75
CA ASP A 78 -12.47 -14.09 -7.36
C ASP A 78 -13.01 -13.02 -8.31
N PRO A 79 -13.62 -13.38 -9.46
CA PRO A 79 -13.87 -14.73 -9.98
C PRO A 79 -12.69 -15.37 -10.71
N VAL A 80 -11.66 -14.58 -11.02
CA VAL A 80 -10.44 -15.04 -11.69
C VAL A 80 -9.25 -14.45 -10.95
N TYR A 81 -8.31 -15.33 -10.61
CA TYR A 81 -7.07 -14.92 -9.98
C TYR A 81 -6.27 -14.01 -10.90
N ASN A 82 -5.94 -12.81 -10.43
CA ASN A 82 -5.04 -11.90 -11.13
C ASN A 82 -4.16 -11.12 -10.17
N VAL A 83 -2.98 -10.70 -10.62
CA VAL A 83 -2.10 -9.81 -9.87
C VAL A 83 -1.79 -8.59 -10.73
N ILE A 84 -2.07 -7.42 -10.18
CA ILE A 84 -2.02 -6.15 -10.88
C ILE A 84 -1.01 -5.26 -10.16
N LEU A 85 -0.18 -4.57 -10.93
CA LEU A 85 0.67 -3.50 -10.42
C LEU A 85 -0.15 -2.21 -10.38
N MET A 86 -0.45 -1.75 -9.18
CA MET A 86 -1.19 -0.52 -8.90
C MET A 86 -0.19 0.61 -8.64
N GLU A 87 -0.44 1.82 -9.13
CA GLU A 87 0.43 2.99 -8.90
C GLU A 87 -0.25 3.98 -7.94
N LEU A 88 0.54 4.54 -7.04
CA LEU A 88 0.17 5.61 -6.12
C LEU A 88 1.05 6.82 -6.37
N GLU A 89 0.47 8.00 -6.21
CA GLU A 89 1.21 9.26 -6.09
C GLU A 89 1.22 9.67 -4.62
N LEU A 90 2.42 9.98 -4.11
CA LEU A 90 2.65 10.38 -2.74
C LEU A 90 2.66 11.91 -2.66
N GLU A 91 1.94 12.45 -1.68
CA GLU A 91 1.91 13.87 -1.38
C GLU A 91 2.47 14.10 0.03
N ARG A 92 3.20 15.23 0.21
CA ARG A 92 3.80 15.65 1.47
C ARG A 92 2.85 16.45 2.36
#